data_AF-A0A7S2PI17-F1
#
_entry.id   AF-A0A7S2PI17-F1
#
_cell.length_a   1.000
_cell.length_b   1.000
_cell.length_c   1.000
_cell.angle_alpha   90.00
_cell.angle_beta   90.00
_cell.angle_gamma   90.00
#
_symmetry.space_group_name_H-M   'P 1'
#
loop_
_entity.id
_entity.type
_entity.pdbx_description
1 polymer ?
#
loop_
_entity_poly.entity_id
_entity_poly.type
_entity_poly.pdbx_seq_one_letter_code
_entity_poly.pdbx_strand_id
1 'polypeptide(L)'
;RVRWSFEGRLTSARLLMFQAFFLRHIALPAGESLVASLARYDRQFGQPTRPQCERLVRACREILGVAGWPAVYEGLGLAAPGVEQLAEELCAAVGQSRRLGYHGGPAPPQGGGGG
;
A
#
# COMPACT_ATOMS: atom_id res chain seq x y z
N ARG A 1 9.21 -16.59 -8.77
CA ARG A 1 9.13 -15.17 -9.22
C ARG A 1 8.17 -14.37 -8.34
N VAL A 2 6.92 -14.79 -8.22
CA VAL A 2 5.90 -14.15 -7.37
C VAL A 2 6.36 -13.99 -5.91
N ARG A 3 6.90 -15.05 -5.30
CA ARG A 3 7.44 -14.98 -3.92
C ARG A 3 8.54 -13.94 -3.73
N TRP A 4 9.58 -13.95 -4.56
CA TRP A 4 10.68 -12.98 -4.50
C TRP A 4 10.20 -11.54 -4.67
N SER A 5 9.22 -11.31 -5.56
CA SER A 5 8.63 -9.97 -5.73
C SER A 5 7.85 -9.50 -4.50
N PHE A 6 7.23 -10.42 -3.76
CA PHE A 6 6.54 -10.12 -2.52
C PHE A 6 7.54 -9.76 -1.42
N GLU A 7 8.55 -10.61 -1.20
CA GLU A 7 9.58 -10.39 -0.18
C GLU A 7 10.30 -9.05 -0.38
N GLY A 8 10.67 -8.72 -1.63
CA GLY A 8 11.32 -7.45 -1.95
C GLY A 8 10.43 -6.20 -1.82
N ARG A 9 9.10 -6.35 -1.76
CA ARG A 9 8.14 -5.24 -1.65
C ARG A 9 7.37 -5.24 -0.32
N LEU A 10 7.71 -6.14 0.59
CA LEU A 10 6.92 -6.43 1.77
C LEU A 10 6.64 -5.19 2.63
N THR A 11 7.66 -4.34 2.83
CA THR A 11 7.51 -3.08 3.57
C THR A 11 6.50 -2.13 2.92
N SER A 12 6.64 -1.89 1.61
CA SER A 12 5.74 -1.01 0.87
C SER A 12 4.33 -1.58 0.79
N ALA A 13 4.18 -2.90 0.62
CA ALA A 13 2.88 -3.57 0.63
C ALA A 13 2.17 -3.39 1.98
N ARG A 14 2.87 -3.60 3.10
CA ARG A 14 2.33 -3.38 4.44
C ARG A 14 1.91 -1.93 4.67
N LEU A 15 2.70 -0.97 4.20
CA LEU A 15 2.34 0.45 4.29
C LEU A 15 1.05 0.75 3.52
N LEU A 16 0.91 0.22 2.31
CA LEU A 16 -0.29 0.41 1.51
C LEU A 16 -1.52 -0.23 2.18
N MET A 17 -1.38 -1.43 2.74
CA MET A 17 -2.43 -2.08 3.52
C MET A 17 -2.84 -1.24 4.73
N PHE A 18 -1.87 -0.66 5.45
CA PHE A 18 -2.14 0.23 6.58
C PHE A 18 -2.94 1.47 6.13
N GLN A 19 -2.51 2.11 5.05
CA GLN A 19 -3.20 3.29 4.50
C GLN A 19 -4.64 2.96 4.08
N ALA A 20 -4.83 1.86 3.35
CA ALA A 20 -6.15 1.39 2.94
C ALA A 20 -7.04 1.12 4.17
N PHE A 21 -6.52 0.42 5.18
CA PHE A 21 -7.24 0.15 6.42
C PHE A 21 -7.63 1.45 7.15
N PHE A 22 -6.67 2.36 7.33
CA PHE A 22 -6.89 3.61 8.04
C PHE A 22 -7.98 4.44 7.39
N LEU A 23 -7.94 4.60 6.06
CA LEU A 23 -8.94 5.36 5.31
C LEU A 23 -10.34 4.76 5.46
N ARG A 24 -10.47 3.42 5.31
CA ARG A 24 -11.76 2.72 5.30
C ARG A 24 -12.41 2.50 6.66
N HIS A 25 -11.60 2.47 7.74
CA HIS A 25 -12.08 2.04 9.06
C HIS A 25 -11.85 3.06 10.18
N ILE A 26 -10.97 4.05 9.98
CA ILE A 26 -10.62 5.03 11.02
C ILE A 26 -11.01 6.44 10.59
N ALA A 27 -10.53 6.90 9.43
CA ALA A 27 -10.79 8.26 8.95
C ALA A 27 -12.23 8.42 8.47
N LEU A 28 -12.68 7.55 7.56
CA LEU A 28 -14.05 7.55 7.02
C LEU A 28 -14.61 6.12 7.02
N PRO A 29 -15.10 5.65 8.18
CA PRO A 29 -15.75 4.35 8.30
C PRO A 29 -16.89 4.18 7.29
N ALA A 30 -17.01 2.98 6.71
CA ALA A 30 -18.09 2.67 5.77
C ALA A 30 -19.48 2.99 6.36
N GLY A 31 -20.28 3.74 5.61
CA GLY A 31 -21.61 4.18 6.03
C GLY A 31 -21.64 5.49 6.82
N GLU A 32 -20.48 6.06 7.21
CA GLU A 32 -20.39 7.40 7.80
C GLU A 32 -20.19 8.43 6.67
N SER A 33 -20.95 9.53 6.70
CA SER A 33 -20.71 10.65 5.79
C SER A 33 -19.50 11.46 6.27
N LEU A 34 -18.83 12.17 5.35
CA LEU A 34 -17.69 13.03 5.70
C LEU A 34 -18.04 14.04 6.82
N VAL A 35 -19.24 14.61 6.75
CA VAL A 35 -19.73 15.57 7.76
C VAL A 35 -19.87 14.91 9.14
N ALA A 36 -20.40 13.69 9.19
CA ALA A 36 -20.53 12.95 10.44
C ALA A 36 -19.16 12.56 11.03
N SER A 37 -18.22 12.11 10.19
CA SER A 37 -16.84 11.81 10.61
C SER A 37 -16.11 13.04 11.13
N LEU A 38 -16.27 14.20 10.48
CA LEU A 38 -15.70 15.48 10.96
C LEU A 38 -16.31 15.89 12.30
N ALA A 39 -17.63 15.85 12.45
CA ALA A 39 -18.27 16.18 13.72
C ALA A 39 -17.82 15.26 14.87
N ARG A 40 -17.57 13.97 14.58
CA ARG A 40 -16.99 13.03 15.55
C ARG A 40 -15.56 13.41 15.90
N TYR A 41 -14.73 13.67 14.90
CA TYR A 41 -13.34 14.09 15.08
C TYR A 41 -13.24 15.34 15.96
N ASP A 42 -14.07 16.36 15.68
CA ASP A 42 -14.10 17.61 16.44
C ASP A 42 -14.53 17.39 17.89
N ARG A 43 -15.58 16.58 18.13
CA ARG A 43 -15.99 16.21 19.50
C ARG A 43 -14.91 15.50 20.29
N GLN A 44 -13.98 14.85 19.60
CA GLN A 44 -12.88 14.12 20.20
C GLN A 44 -11.59 14.93 20.24
N PHE A 45 -11.62 16.20 19.82
CA PHE A 45 -10.43 17.05 19.66
C PHE A 45 -9.32 16.36 18.83
N GLY A 46 -9.74 15.58 17.84
CA GLY A 46 -8.86 14.77 17.01
C GLY A 46 -8.29 13.51 17.66
N GLN A 47 -8.66 13.18 18.89
CA GLN A 47 -8.19 11.97 19.56
C GLN A 47 -8.96 10.72 19.09
N PRO A 48 -8.28 9.61 18.79
CA PRO A 48 -8.96 8.37 18.45
C PRO A 48 -9.67 7.79 19.68
N THR A 49 -10.86 7.24 19.47
CA THR A 49 -11.58 6.48 20.50
C THR A 49 -10.84 5.18 20.85
N ARG A 50 -11.06 4.66 22.05
CA ARG A 50 -10.52 3.35 22.46
C ARG A 50 -10.84 2.22 21.46
N PRO A 51 -12.08 2.07 20.94
CA PRO A 51 -12.36 1.08 19.90
C PRO A 51 -11.59 1.31 18.58
N GLN A 52 -11.29 2.56 18.22
CA GLN A 52 -10.44 2.85 17.05
C GLN A 52 -8.99 2.41 17.30
N CYS A 53 -8.45 2.70 18.49
CA CYS A 53 -7.11 2.24 18.87
C CYS A 53 -7.01 0.72 18.85
N GLU A 54 -7.98 0.01 19.45
CA GLU A 54 -8.02 -1.45 19.48
C GLU A 54 -8.11 -2.05 18.07
N ARG A 55 -8.98 -1.50 17.20
CA ARG A 55 -9.06 -1.91 15.79
C ARG A 55 -7.74 -1.68 15.04
N LEU A 56 -7.11 -0.53 15.25
CA LEU A 56 -5.86 -0.18 14.59
C LEU A 56 -4.72 -1.12 15.01
N VAL A 57 -4.57 -1.38 16.32
CA VAL A 57 -3.56 -2.31 16.84
C VAL A 57 -3.75 -3.71 16.27
N ARG A 58 -5.01 -4.19 16.22
CA ARG A 58 -5.33 -5.48 15.63
C ARG A 58 -4.93 -5.54 14.15
N ALA A 59 -5.34 -4.55 13.36
CA ALA A 59 -5.02 -4.49 11.94
C ALA A 59 -3.52 -4.41 11.69
N CYS A 60 -2.78 -3.62 12.47
CA CYS A 60 -1.32 -3.58 12.37
C CYS A 60 -0.67 -4.96 12.59
N ARG A 61 -1.17 -5.74 13.57
CA ARG A 61 -0.67 -7.11 13.79
C ARG A 61 -0.94 -8.03 12.61
N GLU A 62 -2.16 -7.96 12.05
CA GLU A 62 -2.55 -8.74 10.86
C GLU A 62 -1.70 -8.36 9.64
N ILE A 63 -1.48 -7.06 9.41
CA ILE A 63 -0.63 -6.54 8.33
C ILE A 63 0.83 -6.99 8.50
N LEU A 64 1.36 -6.97 9.71
CA LEU A 64 2.71 -7.46 9.98
C LEU A 64 2.85 -8.97 9.73
N GLY A 65 1.77 -9.74 9.91
CA GLY A 65 1.72 -11.19 9.67
C GLY A 65 1.47 -11.61 8.20
N VAL A 66 1.26 -10.67 7.28
CA VAL A 66 0.90 -11.00 5.88
C VAL A 66 1.95 -11.86 5.18
N ALA A 67 1.50 -12.92 4.49
CA ALA A 67 2.35 -13.86 3.79
C ALA A 67 1.85 -14.09 2.35
N GLY A 68 2.47 -13.38 1.41
CA GLY A 68 2.21 -13.48 -0.03
C GLY A 68 1.22 -12.43 -0.56
N TRP A 69 1.16 -12.35 -1.89
CA TRP A 69 0.30 -11.41 -2.60
C TRP A 69 -1.19 -11.60 -2.36
N PRO A 70 -1.77 -12.82 -2.31
CA PRO A 70 -3.21 -12.97 -2.10
C PRO A 70 -3.71 -12.24 -0.84
N ALA A 71 -2.97 -12.37 0.27
CA ALA A 71 -3.29 -11.70 1.53
C ALA A 71 -3.09 -10.16 1.46
N VAL A 72 -2.20 -9.68 0.59
CA VAL A 72 -2.08 -8.23 0.32
C VAL A 72 -3.32 -7.72 -0.42
N TYR A 73 -3.76 -8.40 -1.49
CA TYR A 73 -4.97 -8.01 -2.23
C TYR A 73 -6.20 -8.04 -1.32
N GLU A 74 -6.34 -9.08 -0.50
CA GLU A 74 -7.40 -9.17 0.51
C GLU A 74 -7.35 -7.99 1.50
N GLY A 75 -6.18 -7.66 2.04
CA GLY A 75 -6.03 -6.52 2.97
C GLY A 75 -6.30 -5.16 2.32
N LEU A 76 -6.15 -5.05 1.00
CA LEU A 76 -6.58 -3.87 0.23
C LEU A 76 -8.08 -3.90 -0.10
N GLY A 77 -8.74 -5.04 0.13
CA GLY A 77 -10.12 -5.33 -0.26
C GLY A 77 -10.30 -5.42 -1.78
N LEU A 78 -9.31 -6.00 -2.45
CA LEU A 78 -9.30 -6.30 -3.88
C LEU A 78 -9.37 -7.81 -4.10
N ALA A 79 -9.90 -8.23 -5.24
CA ALA A 79 -9.80 -9.63 -5.67
C ALA A 79 -8.36 -9.94 -6.06
N ALA A 80 -7.81 -11.03 -5.51
CA ALA A 80 -6.47 -11.49 -5.88
C ALA A 80 -6.53 -12.16 -7.27
N PRO A 81 -5.65 -11.79 -8.22
CA PRO A 81 -5.53 -12.50 -9.48
C PRO A 81 -4.95 -13.91 -9.28
N GLY A 82 -5.12 -14.77 -10.29
CA GLY A 82 -4.44 -16.07 -10.34
C GLY A 82 -2.91 -15.92 -10.31
N VAL A 83 -2.18 -16.96 -9.92
CA VAL A 83 -0.71 -16.90 -9.75
C VAL A 83 0.00 -16.59 -11.07
N GLU A 84 -0.48 -17.17 -12.16
CA GLU A 84 0.03 -17.00 -13.52
C GLU A 84 -0.22 -15.57 -14.00
N GLN A 85 -1.45 -15.09 -13.87
CA GLN A 85 -1.83 -13.72 -14.19
C GLN A 85 -1.01 -12.71 -13.39
N LEU A 86 -0.86 -12.93 -12.08
CA LEU A 86 -0.04 -12.08 -11.23
C LEU A 86 1.42 -12.07 -11.69
N ALA A 87 1.97 -13.21 -12.07
CA ALA A 87 3.33 -13.30 -12.58
C ALA A 87 3.50 -12.48 -13.87
N GLU A 88 2.53 -12.54 -14.78
CA GLU A 88 2.49 -11.75 -16.02
C GLU A 88 2.41 -10.25 -15.73
N GLU A 89 1.48 -9.82 -14.87
CA GLU A 89 1.32 -8.42 -14.45
C GLU A 89 2.60 -7.87 -13.81
N LEU A 90 3.24 -8.65 -12.93
CA LEU A 90 4.51 -8.27 -12.30
C LEU A 90 5.64 -8.14 -13.33
N CYS A 91 5.70 -9.01 -14.33
CA CYS A 91 6.69 -8.92 -15.41
C CYS A 91 6.44 -7.68 -16.29
N ALA A 92 5.19 -7.43 -16.66
CA ALA A 92 4.79 -6.26 -17.42
C ALA A 92 5.12 -4.95 -16.68
N ALA A 93 4.90 -4.92 -15.36
CA ALA A 93 5.22 -3.77 -14.51
C ALA A 93 6.72 -3.43 -14.52
N VAL A 94 7.61 -4.42 -14.55
CA VAL A 94 9.07 -4.18 -14.69
C VAL A 94 9.39 -3.55 -16.05
N GLY A 95 8.79 -4.06 -17.13
CA GLY A 95 8.95 -3.48 -18.46
C GLY A 95 8.50 -2.02 -18.52
N GLN A 96 7.35 -1.72 -17.92
CA GLN A 96 6.82 -0.36 -17.85
C GLN A 96 7.70 0.57 -17.01
N SER A 97 8.15 0.09 -15.85
CA SER A 97 9.07 0.83 -14.99
C SER A 97 10.38 1.18 -15.70
N ARG A 98 10.89 0.28 -16.55
CA ARG A 98 12.08 0.54 -17.39
C ARG A 98 11.82 1.63 -18.41
N ARG A 99 10.67 1.60 -19.09
CA ARG A 99 10.27 2.64 -20.06
C ARG A 99 10.13 4.01 -19.41
N LEU A 100 9.68 4.06 -18.16
CA LEU A 100 9.51 5.28 -17.38
C LEU A 100 10.81 5.77 -16.72
N GLY A 101 11.93 5.06 -16.92
CA GLY A 101 13.24 5.49 -16.43
C GLY A 101 13.52 5.22 -14.95
N TYR A 102 12.61 4.57 -14.22
CA TYR A 102 12.79 4.27 -12.78
C TYR A 102 13.92 3.26 -12.49
N HIS A 103 14.52 2.66 -13.52
CA HIS A 103 15.63 1.71 -13.41
C HIS A 103 16.99 2.27 -13.87
N GLY A 104 17.04 3.53 -14.34
CA GLY A 104 18.29 4.22 -14.63
C GLY A 104 18.67 5.12 -13.45
N GLY A 105 19.83 4.90 -12.83
CA GLY A 105 20.45 5.92 -11.98
C GLY A 105 20.68 7.21 -12.77
N PRO A 106 21.00 8.34 -12.11
CA PRO A 106 21.28 9.59 -12.80
C PRO A 106 22.29 9.33 -13.93
N ALA A 107 21.95 9.76 -15.14
CA ALA A 107 22.87 9.65 -16.26
C ALA A 107 24.22 10.26 -15.84
N PRO A 108 25.36 9.58 -16.09
CA PRO A 108 26.66 10.16 -15.80
C PRO A 108 26.74 11.53 -16.49
N PRO A 109 27.37 12.54 -15.85
CA PRO A 109 27.53 13.84 -16.49
C PRO A 109 28.20 13.60 -17.84
N GLN A 110 27.54 14.04 -18.92
CA GLN A 110 28.19 14.10 -20.23
C GLN A 110 29.36 15.06 -20.05
N GLY A 111 30.56 14.51 -19.95
CA GLY A 111 31.79 15.28 -19.96
C GLY A 111 31.80 16.07 -21.26
N GLY A 112 31.60 17.38 -21.15
CA GLY A 112 31.82 18.34 -22.22
C GLY A 112 33.30 18.33 -22.57
N GLY A 113 33.68 17.44 -23.47
CA GLY A 113 34.97 17.47 -24.13
C GLY A 113 34.98 18.54 -25.21
N GLY A 114 35.84 19.53 -25.02
CA GLY A 114 36.66 20.15 -26.05
C GLY A 114 35.96 20.79 -27.25
N GLY A 115 35.97 22.12 -27.25
CA GLY A 115 35.87 22.99 -28.42
C GLY A 115 36.48 24.34 -28.09
#